data_AF-A0A6J7UGF9-F1
#
_entry.id   AF-A0A6J7UGF9-F1
#
_cell.length_a   1.000
_cell.length_b   1.000
_cell.length_c   1.000
_cell.angle_alpha   90.00
_cell.angle_beta   90.00
_cell.angle_gamma   90.00
#
_symmetry.space_group_name_H-M   'P 1'
#
loop_
_entity.id
_entity.type
_entity.pdbx_description
1 polymer ?
#
loop_
_entity_poly.entity_id
_entity_poly.type
_entity_poly.pdbx_seq_one_letter_code
_entity_poly.pdbx_strand_id
1 'polypeptide(L)'
;MISHGIPSKSIAALAIGRDTYASTISFTDEMKARKKRDAIIVTDPYHCYRAMTMANDQGIISTCSPATTGPSSIKNAGYRYLIRETGAYLAYITLGRHGIHISDRNQ
;
A
#
# COMPACT_ATOMS: atom_id res chain seq x y z
N MET A 1 17.10 -8.49 1.08
CA MET A 1 17.57 -7.14 1.49
C MET A 1 18.91 -7.20 2.20
N ILE A 2 19.03 -7.93 3.32
CA ILE A 2 20.32 -8.10 4.02
C ILE A 2 21.38 -8.75 3.11
N SER A 3 21.01 -9.81 2.39
CA SER A 3 21.87 -10.46 1.39
C SER A 3 22.32 -9.54 0.24
N HIS A 4 21.61 -8.42 0.03
CA HIS A 4 21.95 -7.41 -0.98
C HIS A 4 22.66 -6.19 -0.37
N GLY A 5 23.21 -6.32 0.85
CA GLY A 5 24.05 -5.29 1.48
C GLY A 5 23.29 -4.17 2.19
N ILE A 6 21.96 -4.25 2.33
CA ILE A 6 21.18 -3.23 3.06
C ILE A 6 21.38 -3.45 4.57
N PRO A 7 21.85 -2.44 5.35
CA PRO A 7 22.01 -2.56 6.79
C PRO A 7 20.71 -2.92 7.49
N SER A 8 20.75 -3.85 8.46
CA SER A 8 19.56 -4.30 9.20
C SER A 8 18.81 -3.15 9.87
N LYS A 9 19.51 -2.15 10.41
CA LYS A 9 18.92 -0.94 11.02
C LYS A 9 18.06 -0.10 10.06
N SER A 10 18.28 -0.25 8.75
CA SER A 10 17.53 0.43 7.69
C SER A 10 16.33 -0.38 7.20
N ILE A 11 16.09 -1.57 7.77
CA ILE A 11 14.99 -2.46 7.41
C ILE A 11 14.03 -2.53 8.61
N ALA A 12 12.74 -2.31 8.34
CA ALA A 12 11.68 -2.51 9.31
C ALA A 12 10.69 -3.54 8.72
N ALA A 13 10.46 -4.64 9.44
CA ALA A 13 9.43 -5.61 9.08
C ALA A 13 8.18 -5.30 9.90
N LEU A 14 7.09 -4.94 9.21
CA LEU A 14 5.82 -4.64 9.84
C LEU A 14 4.86 -5.79 9.53
N ALA A 15 4.58 -6.62 10.53
CA ALA A 15 3.68 -7.78 10.40
C ALA A 15 2.21 -7.45 10.75
N ILE A 16 1.85 -6.16 10.73
CA ILE A 16 0.54 -5.64 11.12
C ILE A 16 -0.12 -5.04 9.89
N GLY A 17 -1.37 -5.43 9.64
CA GLY A 17 -2.15 -4.99 8.48
C GLY A 17 -2.86 -6.16 7.82
N ARG A 18 -4.12 -6.41 8.18
CA ARG A 18 -4.92 -7.49 7.58
C ARG A 18 -5.45 -7.12 6.18
N ASP A 19 -5.47 -5.85 5.87
CA ASP A 19 -5.89 -5.29 4.59
C ASP A 19 -5.00 -4.09 4.20
N THR A 20 -5.24 -3.51 3.03
CA THR A 20 -4.40 -2.43 2.52
C THR A 20 -4.41 -1.23 3.45
N TYR A 21 -5.59 -0.82 3.95
CA TYR A 21 -5.69 0.37 4.79
C TYR A 21 -4.97 0.20 6.14
N ALA A 22 -5.17 -0.94 6.81
CA ALA A 22 -4.48 -1.23 8.07
C ALA A 22 -2.96 -1.35 7.86
N SER A 23 -2.51 -1.91 6.73
CA SER A 23 -1.09 -1.95 6.37
C SER A 23 -0.54 -0.54 6.15
N THR A 24 -1.34 0.35 5.52
CA THR A 24 -0.96 1.75 5.31
C THR A 24 -0.81 2.50 6.61
N ILE A 25 -1.76 2.40 7.53
CA ILE A 25 -1.63 2.99 8.87
C ILE A 25 -0.33 2.49 9.54
N SER A 26 -0.13 1.17 9.54
CA SER A 26 1.05 0.53 10.14
C SER A 26 2.38 1.11 9.62
N PHE A 27 2.59 1.18 8.29
CA PHE A 27 3.85 1.71 7.77
C PHE A 27 3.96 3.23 7.88
N THR A 28 2.86 3.97 7.75
CA THR A 28 2.91 5.44 7.88
C THR A 28 3.18 5.89 9.31
N ASP A 29 2.71 5.15 10.32
CA ASP A 29 3.03 5.41 11.72
C ASP A 29 4.50 5.12 12.04
N GLU A 30 5.05 4.02 11.52
CA GLU A 30 6.48 3.72 11.62
C GLU A 30 7.34 4.82 10.93
N MET A 31 6.91 5.32 9.77
CA MET A 31 7.58 6.43 9.10
C MET A 31 7.55 7.71 9.93
N LYS A 32 6.40 8.07 10.51
CA LYS A 32 6.24 9.24 11.38
C LYS A 32 7.13 9.13 12.61
N ALA A 33 7.19 7.95 13.25
CA ALA A 33 8.08 7.69 14.39
C ALA A 33 9.56 7.90 14.03
N ARG A 34 9.95 7.58 12.78
CA ARG A 34 11.29 7.81 12.24
C ARG A 34 11.50 9.19 11.61
N LYS A 35 10.52 10.10 11.72
CA LYS A 35 10.54 11.45 11.12
C LYS A 35 10.79 11.43 9.61
N LYS A 36 10.21 10.45 8.91
CA LYS A 36 10.23 10.33 7.44
C LYS A 36 8.88 10.75 6.86
N ARG A 37 8.91 11.33 5.66
CA ARG A 37 7.72 11.84 4.96
C ARG A 37 7.61 11.36 3.52
N ASP A 38 8.73 11.18 2.84
CA ASP A 38 8.74 10.71 1.46
C ASP A 38 8.78 9.19 1.37
N ALA A 39 7.91 8.60 0.55
CA ALA A 39 7.86 7.16 0.31
C ALA A 39 7.81 6.83 -1.18
N ILE A 40 8.55 5.80 -1.57
CA ILE A 40 8.31 5.07 -2.82
C ILE A 40 7.59 3.78 -2.43
N ILE A 41 6.33 3.67 -2.81
CA ILE A 41 5.52 2.47 -2.61
C ILE A 41 5.80 1.51 -3.76
N VAL A 42 6.26 0.29 -3.43
CA VAL A 42 6.52 -0.76 -4.40
C VAL A 42 5.39 -1.77 -4.31
N THR A 43 4.50 -1.77 -5.30
CA THR A 43 3.35 -2.69 -5.36
C THR A 43 2.93 -2.92 -6.81
N ASP A 44 1.92 -3.74 -7.07
CA ASP A 44 1.47 -3.98 -8.43
C ASP A 44 0.83 -2.72 -9.07
N PRO A 45 0.79 -2.65 -10.40
CA PRO A 45 0.43 -1.42 -11.12
C PRO A 45 -0.98 -0.92 -10.83
N TYR A 46 -1.96 -1.81 -10.67
CA TYR A 46 -3.35 -1.42 -10.42
C TYR A 46 -3.57 -0.99 -8.97
N HIS A 47 -2.79 -1.54 -8.04
CA HIS A 47 -2.85 -1.19 -6.62
C HIS A 47 -2.14 0.13 -6.28
N CYS A 48 -1.20 0.60 -7.11
CA CYS A 48 -0.42 1.82 -6.88
C CYS A 48 -1.27 3.03 -6.47
N TYR A 49 -2.34 3.34 -7.21
CA TYR A 49 -3.12 4.56 -6.99
C TYR A 49 -3.86 4.53 -5.65
N ARG A 50 -4.42 3.37 -5.29
CA ARG A 50 -5.11 3.15 -4.01
C ARG A 50 -4.13 3.28 -2.84
N ALA A 51 -2.98 2.61 -2.91
CA ALA A 51 -1.97 2.64 -1.87
C ALA A 51 -1.40 4.05 -1.66
N MET A 52 -1.08 4.77 -2.75
CA MET A 52 -0.62 6.16 -2.68
C MET A 52 -1.67 7.08 -2.07
N THR A 53 -2.93 6.95 -2.48
CA THR A 53 -4.01 7.79 -1.93
C THR A 53 -4.14 7.61 -0.42
N MET A 54 -4.18 6.36 0.05
CA MET A 54 -4.26 6.08 1.49
C MET A 54 -3.04 6.61 2.24
N ALA A 55 -1.84 6.48 1.68
CA ALA A 55 -0.62 6.97 2.33
C ALA A 55 -0.56 8.51 2.39
N ASN A 56 -0.99 9.18 1.31
CA ASN A 56 -1.09 10.64 1.24
C ASN A 56 -2.09 11.19 2.25
N ASP A 57 -3.23 10.52 2.43
CA ASP A 57 -4.21 10.88 3.46
C ASP A 57 -3.65 10.74 4.89
N GLN A 58 -2.62 9.90 5.09
CA GLN A 58 -1.88 9.77 6.36
C GLN A 58 -0.73 10.79 6.51
N GLY A 59 -0.56 11.70 5.57
CA GLY A 59 0.47 12.76 5.60
C GLY A 59 1.84 12.33 5.08
N ILE A 60 1.93 11.23 4.33
CA ILE A 60 3.15 10.79 3.64
C ILE A 60 3.13 11.27 2.20
N ILE A 61 4.23 11.81 1.69
CA ILE A 61 4.38 12.17 0.27
C ILE A 61 4.78 10.91 -0.49
N SER A 62 3.82 10.27 -1.15
CA SER A 62 4.06 9.00 -1.82
C SER A 62 4.18 9.10 -3.34
N THR A 63 5.08 8.30 -3.88
CA THR A 63 5.19 7.95 -5.31
C THR A 63 5.11 6.42 -5.44
N CYS A 64 4.84 5.90 -6.64
CA CYS A 64 4.80 4.45 -6.86
C CYS A 64 5.92 3.97 -7.80
N SER A 65 6.50 2.82 -7.46
CA SER A 65 7.32 2.02 -8.36
C SER A 65 6.55 0.72 -8.66
N PRO A 66 5.83 0.64 -9.80
CA PRO A 66 5.00 -0.50 -10.12
C PRO A 66 5.85 -1.75 -10.36
N ALA A 67 5.58 -2.81 -9.60
CA ALA A 67 6.22 -4.10 -9.77
C ALA A 67 5.85 -4.70 -11.14
N THR A 68 6.87 -5.07 -11.92
CA THR A 68 6.71 -5.63 -13.27
C THR A 68 6.63 -7.16 -13.28
N THR A 69 6.86 -7.79 -12.14
CA THR A 69 6.83 -9.25 -11.95
C THR A 69 5.90 -9.62 -10.81
N GLY A 70 5.45 -10.88 -10.77
CA GLY A 70 4.54 -11.40 -9.75
C GLY A 70 3.12 -11.65 -10.25
N PRO A 71 2.25 -12.22 -9.39
CA PRO A 71 0.92 -12.70 -9.77
C PRO A 71 -0.02 -11.57 -10.23
N SER A 72 0.15 -10.36 -9.70
CA SER A 72 -0.65 -9.18 -10.05
C SER A 72 0.04 -8.23 -11.04
N SER A 73 1.13 -8.63 -11.70
CA SER A 73 1.76 -7.81 -12.75
C SER A 73 0.80 -7.58 -13.92
N ILE A 74 0.98 -6.51 -14.73
CA ILE A 74 0.09 -6.24 -15.90
C ILE A 74 -0.10 -7.47 -16.80
N LYS A 75 0.96 -8.26 -16.98
CA LYS A 75 0.94 -9.45 -17.84
C LYS A 75 0.11 -10.60 -17.25
N ASN A 76 -0.03 -10.66 -15.93
CA ASN A 76 -0.68 -11.74 -15.19
C ASN A 76 -2.04 -11.33 -14.59
N ALA A 77 -2.27 -10.04 -14.40
CA ALA A 77 -3.48 -9.47 -13.84
C ALA A 77 -4.56 -9.30 -14.91
N GLY A 78 -5.66 -10.04 -14.76
CA GLY A 78 -6.83 -9.88 -15.62
C GLY A 78 -7.73 -8.71 -15.23
N TYR A 79 -8.72 -8.42 -16.07
CA TYR A 79 -9.73 -7.37 -15.87
C TYR A 79 -10.45 -7.44 -14.51
N ARG A 80 -10.69 -8.65 -13.99
CA ARG A 80 -11.29 -8.86 -12.65
C ARG A 80 -10.48 -8.21 -11.53
N TYR A 81 -9.15 -8.25 -11.64
CA TYR A 81 -8.27 -7.68 -10.63
C TYR A 81 -8.27 -6.14 -10.69
N LEU A 82 -8.27 -5.57 -11.90
CA LEU A 82 -8.46 -4.13 -12.09
C LEU A 82 -9.79 -3.65 -11.47
N ILE A 83 -10.90 -4.37 -11.68
CA ILE A 83 -12.19 -4.05 -11.06
C ILE A 83 -12.09 -4.10 -9.53
N ARG A 84 -11.45 -5.13 -8.98
CA ARG A 84 -11.25 -5.26 -7.53
C ARG A 84 -10.53 -4.04 -6.95
N GLU A 85 -9.40 -3.65 -7.54
CA GLU A 85 -8.63 -2.49 -7.07
C GLU A 85 -9.41 -1.19 -7.22
N THR A 86 -10.16 -1.04 -8.31
CA THR A 86 -11.03 0.12 -8.54
C THR A 86 -12.14 0.20 -7.49
N GLY A 87 -12.83 -0.91 -7.23
CA GLY A 87 -13.90 -0.98 -6.22
C GLY A 87 -13.38 -0.70 -4.81
N ALA A 88 -12.22 -1.26 -4.44
CA ALA A 88 -11.59 -1.02 -3.15
C ALA A 88 -11.14 0.43 -3.00
N TYR A 89 -10.65 1.07 -4.07
CA TYR A 89 -10.34 2.50 -4.08
C TYR A 89 -11.59 3.34 -3.85
N LEU A 90 -12.66 3.08 -4.59
CA LEU A 90 -13.94 3.78 -4.46
C LEU A 90 -14.53 3.62 -3.05
N ALA A 91 -14.50 2.41 -2.50
CA ALA A 91 -14.94 2.15 -1.13
C ALA A 91 -14.15 2.96 -0.11
N TYR A 92 -12.82 3.05 -0.28
CA TYR A 92 -12.00 3.86 0.60
C TYR A 92 -12.31 5.36 0.52
N ILE A 93 -12.39 5.95 -0.69
CA ILE A 93 -12.62 7.39 -0.81
C ILE A 93 -14.01 7.81 -0.38
N THR A 94 -15.01 6.93 -0.54
CA THR A 94 -16.41 7.24 -0.18
C THR A 94 -16.70 6.95 1.27
N LEU A 95 -16.23 5.82 1.81
CA LEU A 95 -16.55 5.35 3.16
C LEU A 95 -15.35 5.46 4.10
N GLY A 96 -14.19 4.97 3.68
CA GLY A 96 -12.96 4.93 4.49
C GLY A 96 -12.52 6.31 4.98
N ARG A 97 -12.49 7.31 4.11
CA ARG A 97 -12.18 8.72 4.47
C ARG A 97 -13.14 9.32 5.49
N HIS A 98 -14.35 8.79 5.57
CA HIS A 98 -15.38 9.22 6.52
C HIS A 98 -15.46 8.31 7.75
N GLY A 99 -14.45 7.47 7.98
CA GLY A 99 -14.33 6.63 9.17
C GLY A 99 -15.01 5.26 9.07
N ILE A 100 -15.61 4.90 7.94
CA ILE A 100 -16.21 3.58 7.72
C ILE A 100 -15.20 2.69 6.98
N HIS A 101 -14.54 1.79 7.71
CA HIS A 101 -13.54 0.88 7.14
C HIS A 101 -14.18 -0.39 6.59
N ILE A 102 -14.04 -0.63 5.29
CA ILE A 102 -14.38 -1.89 4.62
C ILE A 102 -13.09 -2.63 4.28
N SER A 103 -12.95 -3.84 4.79
CA SER A 103 -11.77 -4.67 4.51
C SER A 103 -11.81 -5.20 3.07
N ASP A 104 -10.69 -5.12 2.35
CA ASP A 104 -10.56 -5.64 0.99
C ASP A 104 -10.05 -7.10 0.92
N ARG A 105 -9.96 -7.77 2.08
CA ARG A 105 -9.72 -9.22 2.17
C ARG A 105 -10.95 -9.94 2.71
N ASN A 106 -11.19 -11.14 2.18
CA ASN A 106 -12.10 -12.09 2.82
C ASN A 106 -11.53 -12.44 4.21
N GLN A 107 -12.39 -12.45 5.22
CA GLN A 107 -12.06 -12.85 6.59
C GLN A 107 -11.56 -14.30 6.64
#